data_AF-A0A8S0G0W0-F1
#
_entry.id   AF-A0A8S0G0W0-F1
#
_cell.length_a   1.000
_cell.length_b   1.000
_cell.length_c   1.000
_cell.angle_alpha   90.00
_cell.angle_beta   90.00
_cell.angle_gamma   90.00
#
_symmetry.space_group_name_H-M   'P 1'
#
loop_
_entity.id
_entity.type
_entity.pdbx_description
1 polymer ?
#
loop_
_entity_poly.entity_id
_entity_poly.type
_entity_poly.pdbx_seq_one_letter_code
_entity_poly.pdbx_strand_id
1 'polypeptide(L)'
;MDRWQLSTHHAIDDIAVMRGFGNIQIFAPSSPRECRQVIDYALRYQGPVYIRMDGKALPEIHDEDYRFVPGAVVTLREGSELALVATGSTVHEVVDAAELLAQSGIAATVVSVPSIRPCDTKALLAALKGCKAVMTVEEHNVNGGLGSLVAEVLAEAGTGITLKRAGIMDGDKAICRSGGSWVVASASWI
;
A
#
# COMPACT_ATOMS: atom_id res chain seq x y z
N MET A 1 -14.01 -6.41 28.68
CA MET A 1 -12.63 -6.32 28.17
C MET A 1 -12.78 -5.96 26.69
N ASP A 2 -12.16 -4.93 26.10
CA ASP A 2 -10.86 -5.03 25.40
C ASP A 2 -10.29 -3.63 25.02
N ARG A 3 -10.43 -2.62 25.88
CA ARG A 3 -9.95 -1.24 25.58
C ARG A 3 -8.42 -1.05 25.58
N TRP A 4 -7.64 -2.11 25.86
CA TRP A 4 -6.20 -2.02 26.13
C TRP A 4 -5.31 -2.79 25.16
N GLN A 5 -5.85 -3.51 24.17
CA GLN A 5 -5.03 -4.23 23.18
C GLN A 5 -4.51 -3.34 22.03
N LEU A 6 -4.94 -2.07 21.96
CA LEU A 6 -4.95 -1.26 20.74
C LEU A 6 -3.67 -0.45 20.42
N SER A 7 -2.54 -0.67 21.12
CA SER A 7 -1.28 0.00 20.74
C SER A 7 -0.03 -0.88 20.85
N THR A 8 0.03 -1.81 21.81
CA THR A 8 1.20 -2.70 21.96
C THR A 8 1.21 -3.88 20.99
N HIS A 9 0.08 -4.16 20.32
CA HIS A 9 -0.09 -5.30 19.42
C HIS A 9 -0.25 -4.90 17.94
N HIS A 10 -0.32 -3.60 17.65
CA HIS A 10 -0.39 -3.10 16.28
C HIS A 10 1.02 -2.83 15.77
N ALA A 11 1.49 -3.68 14.87
CA ALA A 11 2.72 -3.46 14.13
C ALA A 11 2.47 -2.38 13.06
N ILE A 12 2.86 -1.14 13.35
CA ILE A 12 2.66 0.02 12.47
C ILE A 12 3.98 0.53 11.89
N ASP A 13 5.10 -0.04 12.30
CA ASP A 13 6.47 0.37 12.00
C ASP A 13 7.31 -0.81 11.48
N ASP A 14 6.70 -1.98 11.30
CA ASP A 14 7.32 -3.20 10.82
C ASP A 14 7.94 -3.05 9.43
N ILE A 15 7.25 -2.41 8.47
CA ILE A 15 7.81 -2.22 7.12
C ILE A 15 9.02 -1.28 7.19
N ALA A 16 8.94 -0.19 7.97
CA ALA A 16 10.06 0.73 8.15
C ALA A 16 11.28 0.03 8.78
N VAL A 17 11.07 -0.74 9.86
CA VAL A 17 12.12 -1.51 10.52
C VAL A 17 12.70 -2.55 9.57
N MET A 18 11.86 -3.30 8.86
CA MET A 18 12.30 -4.34 7.92
C MET A 18 13.08 -3.75 6.73
N ARG A 19 12.67 -2.58 6.21
CA ARG A 19 13.38 -1.89 5.11
C ARG A 19 14.81 -1.48 5.48
N GLY A 20 15.11 -1.34 6.77
CA GLY A 20 16.47 -1.10 7.28
C GLY A 20 17.42 -2.30 7.15
N PHE A 21 16.90 -3.52 6.99
CA PHE A 21 17.73 -4.71 6.82
C PHE A 21 18.18 -4.87 5.35
N GLY A 22 19.46 -5.20 5.16
CA GLY A 22 20.11 -5.11 3.84
C GLY A 22 19.65 -6.11 2.78
N ASN A 23 19.23 -7.33 3.15
CA ASN A 23 18.95 -8.41 2.19
C ASN A 23 17.57 -9.07 2.35
N ILE A 24 16.65 -8.44 3.10
CA ILE A 24 15.28 -8.95 3.28
C ILE A 24 14.38 -8.55 2.11
N GLN A 25 13.53 -9.48 1.66
CA GLN A 25 12.41 -9.17 0.77
C GLN A 25 11.16 -8.92 1.60
N ILE A 26 10.36 -7.91 1.24
CA ILE A 26 9.21 -7.43 1.98
C ILE A 26 8.01 -7.41 1.05
N PHE A 27 7.04 -8.25 1.36
CA PHE A 27 5.81 -8.40 0.61
C PHE A 27 4.59 -8.11 1.47
N ALA A 28 3.58 -7.50 0.88
CA ALA A 28 2.30 -7.20 1.50
C ALA A 28 1.19 -7.52 0.47
N PRO A 29 0.79 -8.80 0.35
CA PRO A 29 -0.24 -9.22 -0.59
C PRO A 29 -1.59 -8.58 -0.27
N SER A 30 -2.34 -8.25 -1.32
CA SER A 30 -3.63 -7.56 -1.29
C SER A 30 -4.83 -8.50 -1.45
N SER A 31 -4.61 -9.74 -1.86
CA SER A 31 -5.69 -10.71 -2.12
C SER A 31 -5.28 -12.15 -1.75
N PRO A 32 -6.25 -13.07 -1.60
CA PRO A 32 -5.95 -14.49 -1.34
C PRO A 32 -5.10 -15.13 -2.44
N ARG A 33 -5.39 -14.87 -3.72
CA ARG A 33 -4.59 -15.39 -4.85
C ARG A 33 -3.16 -14.87 -4.83
N GLU A 34 -2.97 -13.57 -4.62
CA GLU A 34 -1.63 -12.99 -4.53
C GLU A 34 -0.87 -13.55 -3.33
N CYS A 35 -1.51 -13.63 -2.16
CA CYS A 35 -0.92 -14.20 -0.94
C CYS A 35 -0.41 -15.63 -1.17
N ARG A 36 -1.22 -16.48 -1.82
CA ARG A 36 -0.80 -17.84 -2.17
C ARG A 36 0.46 -17.85 -3.04
N GLN A 37 0.52 -17.00 -4.06
CA GLN A 37 1.67 -16.95 -4.96
C GLN A 37 2.92 -16.36 -4.30
N VAL A 38 2.77 -15.39 -3.40
CA VAL A 38 3.86 -14.85 -2.57
C VAL A 38 4.43 -15.95 -1.66
N ILE A 39 3.58 -16.76 -1.03
CA ILE A 39 4.01 -17.91 -0.21
C ILE A 39 4.74 -18.95 -1.08
N ASP A 40 4.19 -19.31 -2.24
CA ASP A 40 4.82 -20.26 -3.17
C ASP A 40 6.21 -19.78 -3.64
N TYR A 41 6.37 -18.46 -3.86
CA TYR A 41 7.65 -17.85 -4.14
C TYR A 41 8.60 -17.93 -2.93
N ALA A 42 8.13 -17.54 -1.74
CA ALA A 42 8.94 -17.52 -0.52
C ALA A 42 9.47 -18.91 -0.14
N LEU A 43 8.70 -19.97 -0.38
CA LEU A 43 9.13 -21.36 -0.17
C LEU A 43 10.30 -21.80 -1.07
N ARG A 44 10.50 -21.15 -2.21
CA ARG A 44 11.56 -21.46 -3.19
C ARG A 44 12.75 -20.52 -3.09
N TYR A 45 12.53 -19.31 -2.59
CA TYR A 45 13.55 -18.28 -2.48
C TYR A 45 14.61 -18.62 -1.41
N GLN A 46 15.88 -18.33 -1.71
CA GLN A 46 16.99 -18.51 -0.77
C GLN A 46 17.38 -17.15 -0.17
N GLY A 47 16.80 -16.83 0.98
CA GLY A 47 17.09 -15.60 1.72
C GLY A 47 15.93 -15.19 2.63
N PRO A 48 16.09 -14.12 3.41
CA PRO A 48 15.05 -13.67 4.33
C PRO A 48 13.88 -13.03 3.56
N VAL A 49 12.66 -13.44 3.90
CA VAL A 49 11.41 -12.88 3.39
C VAL A 49 10.52 -12.52 4.57
N TYR A 50 10.03 -11.29 4.57
CA TYR A 50 8.98 -10.80 5.46
C TYR A 50 7.70 -10.63 4.65
N ILE A 51 6.62 -11.28 5.09
CA ILE A 51 5.30 -11.20 4.46
C ILE A 51 4.35 -10.60 5.49
N ARG A 52 3.88 -9.38 5.23
CA ARG A 52 2.86 -8.72 6.05
C ARG A 52 1.48 -9.18 5.60
N MET A 53 0.70 -9.71 6.54
CA MET A 53 -0.68 -10.16 6.28
C MET A 53 -1.63 -9.48 7.26
N ASP A 54 -2.82 -9.19 6.77
CA ASP A 54 -3.93 -8.73 7.61
C ASP A 54 -4.57 -9.93 8.34
N GLY A 55 -5.18 -9.67 9.49
CA GLY A 55 -5.93 -10.68 10.26
C GLY A 55 -7.33 -10.96 9.69
N LYS A 56 -7.86 -10.09 8.81
CA LYS A 56 -9.16 -10.28 8.17
C LYS A 56 -9.02 -10.96 6.80
N ALA A 57 -10.05 -11.71 6.44
CA ALA A 57 -10.18 -12.23 5.08
C ALA A 57 -10.39 -11.06 4.10
N LEU A 58 -9.52 -10.97 3.10
CA LEU A 58 -9.62 -9.99 2.02
C LEU A 58 -10.38 -10.62 0.83
N PRO A 59 -11.22 -9.85 0.11
CA PRO A 59 -11.83 -10.33 -1.12
C PRO A 59 -10.77 -10.50 -2.22
N GLU A 60 -11.14 -11.24 -3.26
CA GLU A 60 -10.28 -11.37 -4.44
C GLU A 60 -10.34 -10.07 -5.26
N ILE A 61 -9.19 -9.67 -5.81
CA ILE A 61 -9.05 -8.45 -6.62
C ILE A 61 -8.34 -8.72 -7.96
N HIS A 62 -7.73 -9.90 -8.10
CA HIS A 62 -7.01 -10.29 -9.30
C HIS A 62 -7.71 -11.41 -10.05
N ASP A 63 -7.62 -11.33 -11.37
CA ASP A 63 -8.09 -12.35 -12.28
C ASP A 63 -7.27 -13.65 -12.20
N GLU A 64 -7.79 -14.73 -12.79
CA GLU A 64 -7.17 -16.06 -12.77
C GLU A 64 -5.77 -16.11 -13.42
N ASP A 65 -5.51 -15.21 -14.36
CA ASP A 65 -4.25 -15.10 -15.08
C ASP A 65 -3.19 -14.27 -14.34
N TYR A 66 -3.54 -13.59 -13.25
CA TYR A 66 -2.59 -12.82 -12.45
C TYR A 66 -1.43 -13.68 -11.96
N ARG A 67 -0.21 -13.17 -12.13
CA ARG A 67 1.02 -13.80 -11.64
C ARG A 67 1.82 -12.82 -10.79
N PHE A 68 2.05 -13.19 -9.54
CA PHE A 68 2.95 -12.44 -8.67
C PHE A 68 4.39 -12.55 -9.18
N VAL A 69 5.05 -11.41 -9.33
CA VAL A 69 6.47 -11.31 -9.67
C VAL A 69 7.12 -10.41 -8.63
N PRO A 70 8.15 -10.89 -7.89
CA PRO A 70 8.87 -10.05 -6.94
C PRO A 70 9.40 -8.78 -7.60
N GLY A 71 9.14 -7.63 -6.97
CA GLY A 71 9.49 -6.32 -7.49
C GLY A 71 8.42 -5.69 -8.39
N ALA A 72 7.49 -6.45 -8.93
CA ALA A 72 6.46 -5.87 -9.80
C ALA A 72 5.50 -4.97 -9.03
N VAL A 73 5.09 -3.88 -9.68
CA VAL A 73 3.94 -3.06 -9.32
C VAL A 73 2.77 -3.42 -10.22
N VAL A 74 1.55 -3.31 -9.71
CA VAL A 74 0.34 -3.75 -10.42
C VAL A 74 -0.59 -2.55 -10.59
N THR A 75 -0.82 -2.13 -11.83
CA THR A 75 -1.88 -1.15 -12.13
C THR A 75 -3.20 -1.87 -12.28
N LEU A 76 -4.13 -1.62 -11.35
CA LEU A 76 -5.46 -2.23 -11.32
C LEU A 76 -6.47 -1.45 -12.16
N ARG A 77 -6.27 -0.14 -12.28
CA ARG A 77 -7.13 0.76 -13.06
C ARG A 77 -6.28 1.87 -13.66
N GLU A 78 -6.49 2.14 -14.94
CA GLU A 78 -5.92 3.31 -15.61
C GLU A 78 -6.82 4.54 -15.43
N GLY A 79 -6.20 5.70 -15.27
CA GLY A 79 -6.89 6.97 -15.09
C GLY A 79 -6.05 8.14 -15.59
N SER A 80 -6.38 9.35 -15.12
CA SER A 80 -5.76 10.60 -15.51
C SER A 80 -5.61 11.55 -14.33
N GLU A 81 -4.49 12.27 -14.28
CA GLU A 81 -4.22 13.37 -13.35
C GLU A 81 -4.09 13.03 -11.86
N LEU A 82 -4.73 11.97 -11.36
CA LEU A 82 -4.64 11.48 -9.99
C LEU A 82 -4.30 10.00 -9.97
N ALA A 83 -3.33 9.61 -9.13
CA ALA A 83 -3.06 8.21 -8.82
C ALA A 83 -3.27 7.92 -7.32
N LEU A 84 -3.88 6.77 -7.03
CA LEU A 84 -3.99 6.17 -5.71
C LEU A 84 -3.05 4.96 -5.65
N VAL A 85 -2.12 4.96 -4.71
CA VAL A 85 -1.09 3.93 -4.58
C VAL A 85 -1.23 3.27 -3.21
N ALA A 86 -1.41 1.96 -3.17
CA ALA A 86 -1.65 1.24 -1.93
C ALA A 86 -0.88 -0.09 -1.86
N THR A 87 -0.88 -0.70 -0.68
CA THR A 87 -0.27 -2.02 -0.42
C THR A 87 -1.08 -2.80 0.61
N GLY A 88 -1.01 -4.13 0.58
CA GLY A 88 -1.76 -4.98 1.51
C GLY A 88 -3.28 -4.76 1.44
N SER A 89 -3.92 -4.76 2.62
CA SER A 89 -5.38 -4.57 2.76
C SER A 89 -5.86 -3.25 2.18
N THR A 90 -5.09 -2.15 2.33
CA THR A 90 -5.47 -0.80 1.88
C THR A 90 -5.71 -0.65 0.37
N VAL A 91 -5.36 -1.67 -0.43
CA VAL A 91 -5.65 -1.73 -1.86
C VAL A 91 -7.16 -1.75 -2.13
N HIS A 92 -7.96 -2.38 -1.26
CA HIS A 92 -9.41 -2.44 -1.42
C HIS A 92 -10.03 -1.05 -1.25
N GLU A 93 -9.59 -0.30 -0.24
CA GLU A 93 -10.07 1.05 0.05
C GLU A 93 -9.78 2.02 -1.10
N VAL A 94 -8.62 1.91 -1.78
CA VAL A 94 -8.32 2.77 -2.94
C VAL A 94 -9.08 2.35 -4.19
N VAL A 95 -9.43 1.07 -4.35
CA VAL A 95 -10.30 0.63 -5.44
C VAL A 95 -11.71 1.19 -5.25
N ASP A 96 -12.27 1.08 -4.04
CA ASP A 96 -13.56 1.66 -3.69
C ASP A 96 -13.55 3.20 -3.87
N ALA A 97 -12.50 3.88 -3.40
CA ALA A 97 -12.35 5.32 -3.56
C ALA A 97 -12.27 5.72 -5.04
N ALA A 98 -11.58 4.96 -5.88
CA ALA A 98 -11.51 5.22 -7.32
C ALA A 98 -12.87 5.06 -8.01
N GLU A 99 -13.73 4.16 -7.52
CA GLU A 99 -15.09 4.01 -8.03
C GLU A 99 -15.99 5.19 -7.64
N LEU A 100 -15.89 5.67 -6.40
CA LEU A 100 -16.59 6.88 -5.95
C LEU A 100 -16.13 8.13 -6.72
N LEU A 101 -14.82 8.25 -6.97
CA LEU A 101 -14.26 9.33 -7.79
C LEU A 101 -14.76 9.28 -9.23
N ALA A 102 -14.85 8.09 -9.82
CA ALA A 102 -15.37 7.91 -11.17
C ALA A 102 -16.83 8.37 -11.31
N GLN A 103 -17.66 8.14 -10.29
CA GLN A 103 -19.05 8.65 -10.22
C GLN A 103 -19.10 10.19 -10.20
N SER A 104 -18.01 10.84 -9.76
CA SER A 104 -17.85 12.30 -9.76
C SER A 104 -17.09 12.81 -10.99
N GLY A 105 -16.84 11.96 -12.00
CA GLY A 105 -16.14 12.31 -13.23
C GLY A 105 -14.62 12.33 -13.13
N ILE A 106 -14.04 11.81 -12.04
CA ILE A 106 -12.58 11.75 -11.84
C ILE A 106 -12.12 10.31 -12.05
N ALA A 107 -11.39 10.06 -13.14
CA ALA A 107 -10.77 8.76 -13.40
C ALA A 107 -9.40 8.70 -12.73
N ALA A 108 -9.28 8.04 -11.58
CA ALA A 108 -8.01 7.87 -10.89
C ALA A 108 -7.29 6.58 -11.32
N THR A 109 -5.97 6.67 -11.52
CA THR A 109 -5.11 5.49 -11.67
C THR A 109 -5.00 4.78 -10.31
N VAL A 110 -5.18 3.46 -10.27
CA VAL A 110 -5.03 2.66 -9.04
C VAL A 110 -3.84 1.72 -9.18
N VAL A 111 -2.87 1.85 -8.28
CA VAL A 111 -1.64 1.06 -8.26
C VAL A 111 -1.54 0.29 -6.95
N SER A 112 -1.44 -1.03 -7.04
CA SER A 112 -1.08 -1.92 -5.94
C SER A 112 0.43 -2.19 -5.96
N VAL A 113 1.08 -2.05 -4.81
CA VAL A 113 2.50 -2.33 -4.62
C VAL A 113 2.64 -3.49 -3.63
N PRO A 114 2.48 -4.74 -4.09
CA PRO A 114 2.60 -5.91 -3.22
C PRO A 114 4.06 -6.19 -2.81
N SER A 115 5.01 -5.66 -3.57
CA SER A 115 6.44 -5.82 -3.34
C SER A 115 7.08 -4.50 -2.95
N ILE A 116 7.25 -4.29 -1.65
CA ILE A 116 7.90 -3.09 -1.10
C ILE A 116 9.43 -3.18 -1.24
N ARG A 117 9.98 -4.40 -1.12
CA ARG A 117 11.40 -4.69 -1.36
C ARG A 117 11.55 -6.12 -1.90
N PRO A 118 12.16 -6.34 -3.08
CA PRO A 118 12.51 -5.33 -4.08
C PRO A 118 11.26 -4.58 -4.57
N CYS A 119 11.43 -3.41 -5.17
CA CYS A 119 10.38 -2.70 -5.90
C CYS A 119 10.98 -2.21 -7.21
N ASP A 120 10.30 -2.45 -8.33
CA ASP A 120 10.63 -1.86 -9.62
C ASP A 120 10.20 -0.40 -9.60
N THR A 121 11.10 0.45 -9.11
CA THR A 121 10.88 1.90 -8.99
C THR A 121 10.68 2.58 -10.34
N LYS A 122 11.19 2.00 -11.44
CA LYS A 122 10.97 2.52 -12.79
C LYS A 122 9.56 2.24 -13.27
N ALA A 123 9.06 1.03 -13.05
CA ALA A 123 7.68 0.68 -13.34
C ALA A 123 6.71 1.49 -12.48
N LEU A 124 7.03 1.69 -11.19
CA LEU A 124 6.25 2.56 -10.30
C LEU A 124 6.21 3.99 -10.85
N LEU A 125 7.35 4.59 -11.18
CA LEU A 125 7.40 5.93 -11.77
C LEU A 125 6.61 6.02 -13.08
N ALA A 126 6.68 4.99 -13.93
CA ALA A 126 5.95 4.93 -15.18
C ALA A 126 4.43 4.93 -14.97
N ALA A 127 3.93 4.19 -13.98
CA ALA A 127 2.51 4.19 -13.62
C ALA A 127 2.01 5.53 -13.08
N LEU A 128 2.90 6.31 -12.44
CA LEU A 128 2.58 7.65 -11.91
C LEU A 128 2.81 8.76 -12.95
N LYS A 129 3.44 8.45 -14.08
CA LYS A 129 3.81 9.43 -15.10
C LYS A 129 2.56 10.05 -15.73
N GLY A 130 2.50 11.38 -15.74
CA GLY A 130 1.35 12.12 -16.26
C GLY A 130 0.29 12.44 -15.21
N CYS A 131 0.38 11.87 -14.01
CA CYS A 131 -0.42 12.33 -12.88
C CYS A 131 0.10 13.69 -12.37
N LYS A 132 -0.81 14.55 -11.93
CA LYS A 132 -0.52 15.82 -11.26
C LYS A 132 -0.40 15.62 -9.75
N ALA A 133 -1.16 14.66 -9.22
CA ALA A 133 -1.15 14.31 -7.80
C ALA A 133 -1.13 12.79 -7.60
N VAL A 134 -0.49 12.37 -6.51
CA VAL A 134 -0.41 10.99 -6.04
C VAL A 134 -0.83 10.97 -4.58
N MET A 135 -1.72 10.05 -4.22
CA MET A 135 -2.06 9.73 -2.84
C MET A 135 -1.62 8.32 -2.53
N THR A 136 -0.74 8.17 -1.54
CA THR A 136 -0.42 6.84 -1.01
C THR A 136 -1.35 6.50 0.14
N VAL A 137 -1.77 5.25 0.24
CA VAL A 137 -2.58 4.73 1.35
C VAL A 137 -1.90 3.49 1.90
N GLU A 138 -1.66 3.46 3.20
CA GLU A 138 -1.03 2.32 3.88
C GLU A 138 -1.54 2.13 5.30
N GLU A 139 -1.70 0.88 5.73
CA GLU A 139 -1.95 0.54 7.14
C GLU A 139 -0.61 0.46 7.88
N HIS A 140 0.16 1.55 7.85
CA HIS A 140 1.48 1.65 8.44
C HIS A 140 1.74 3.12 8.80
N ASN A 141 2.73 3.39 9.64
CA ASN A 141 3.18 4.74 9.90
C ASN A 141 3.64 5.36 8.58
N VAL A 142 3.28 6.63 8.34
CA VAL A 142 3.66 7.31 7.09
C VAL A 142 5.18 7.36 6.87
N ASN A 143 5.98 7.20 7.92
CA ASN A 143 7.43 7.19 7.91
C ASN A 143 7.99 5.79 7.63
N GLY A 144 8.80 5.69 6.57
CA GLY A 144 9.55 4.48 6.22
C GLY A 144 8.74 3.41 5.50
N GLY A 145 7.42 3.59 5.32
CA GLY A 145 6.54 2.66 4.60
C GLY A 145 6.40 2.95 3.10
N LEU A 146 5.23 2.67 2.55
CA LEU A 146 4.90 2.86 1.12
C LEU A 146 4.99 4.33 0.72
N GLY A 147 4.47 5.24 1.54
CA GLY A 147 4.51 6.67 1.31
C GLY A 147 5.92 7.21 1.19
N SER A 148 6.84 6.69 2.02
CA SER A 148 8.27 7.00 1.90
C SER A 148 8.89 6.42 0.64
N LEU A 149 8.59 5.17 0.28
CA LEU A 149 9.05 4.56 -0.97
C LEU A 149 8.63 5.37 -2.21
N VAL A 150 7.36 5.80 -2.27
CA VAL A 150 6.87 6.63 -3.38
C VAL A 150 7.55 8.01 -3.36
N ALA A 151 7.75 8.60 -2.18
CA ALA A 151 8.46 9.88 -2.07
C ALA A 151 9.90 9.79 -2.58
N GLU A 152 10.63 8.72 -2.23
CA GLU A 152 11.97 8.42 -2.73
C GLU A 152 11.97 8.38 -4.27
N VAL A 153 11.07 7.61 -4.88
CA VAL A 153 10.94 7.48 -6.34
C VAL A 153 10.65 8.82 -7.03
N LEU A 154 9.69 9.59 -6.50
CA LEU A 154 9.31 10.88 -7.08
C LEU A 154 10.43 11.93 -6.96
N ALA A 155 11.16 11.92 -5.84
CA ALA A 155 12.27 12.82 -5.58
C ALA A 155 13.51 12.49 -6.42
N GLU A 156 13.91 11.22 -6.50
CA GLU A 156 15.04 10.78 -7.31
C GLU A 156 14.81 11.02 -8.81
N ALA A 157 13.56 10.91 -9.26
CA ALA A 157 13.18 11.22 -10.65
C ALA A 157 13.05 12.72 -10.92
N GLY A 158 13.13 13.59 -9.91
CA GLY A 158 13.00 15.04 -10.07
C GLY A 158 11.61 15.48 -10.55
N THR A 159 10.56 14.78 -10.14
CA THR A 159 9.20 15.08 -10.60
C THR A 159 8.56 16.25 -9.82
N GLY A 160 7.66 16.99 -10.47
CA GLY A 160 6.83 18.01 -9.83
C GLY A 160 5.47 17.50 -9.34
N ILE A 161 5.31 16.17 -9.19
CA ILE A 161 4.04 15.56 -8.82
C ILE A 161 3.75 15.82 -7.35
N THR A 162 2.55 16.29 -7.04
CA THR A 162 2.15 16.53 -5.65
C THR A 162 1.89 15.19 -4.95
N LEU A 163 2.64 14.91 -3.88
CA LEU A 163 2.44 13.71 -3.06
C LEU A 163 1.65 14.02 -1.79
N LYS A 164 0.62 13.23 -1.53
CA LYS A 164 -0.08 13.14 -0.24
C LYS A 164 0.06 11.72 0.31
N ARG A 165 0.35 11.59 1.61
CA ARG A 165 0.51 10.30 2.29
C ARG A 165 -0.62 10.13 3.30
N ALA A 166 -1.42 9.09 3.12
CA ALA A 166 -2.43 8.64 4.06
C ALA A 166 -1.95 7.36 4.73
N GLY A 167 -1.89 7.40 6.06
CA GLY A 167 -1.45 6.30 6.92
C GLY A 167 -1.57 6.73 8.37
N ILE A 168 -0.88 6.05 9.26
CA ILE A 168 -0.87 6.41 10.68
C ILE A 168 0.13 7.55 10.87
N MET A 169 -0.37 8.70 11.32
CA MET A 169 0.44 9.90 11.55
C MET A 169 1.20 9.81 12.87
N ASP A 170 2.32 10.52 12.98
CA ASP A 170 3.10 10.56 14.21
C ASP A 170 2.28 11.12 15.38
N GLY A 171 2.25 10.37 16.49
CA GLY A 171 1.50 10.73 17.70
C GLY A 171 0.03 10.30 17.71
N ASP A 172 -0.51 9.83 16.58
CA ASP A 172 -1.84 9.24 16.54
C ASP A 172 -1.81 7.80 17.06
N LYS A 173 -2.76 7.47 17.94
CA LYS A 173 -3.00 6.07 18.34
C LYS A 173 -3.70 5.37 17.18
N ALA A 174 -3.33 4.12 16.90
CA ALA A 174 -4.11 3.23 16.04
C ALA A 174 -5.46 2.93 16.73
N ILE A 175 -6.46 3.79 16.54
CA ILE A 175 -7.79 3.60 17.14
C ILE A 175 -8.63 2.81 16.15
N CYS A 176 -8.72 1.49 16.35
CA CYS A 176 -9.72 0.66 15.69
C CYS A 176 -11.10 1.02 16.27
N ARG A 177 -11.97 1.67 15.48
CA ARG A 177 -13.37 1.89 15.86
C ARG A 177 -14.16 0.60 15.59
N SER A 178 -14.99 0.17 16.54
CA SER A 178 -15.92 -0.95 16.37
C SER A 178 -16.82 -0.69 15.15
N GLY A 179 -16.54 -1.36 14.03
CA GLY A 179 -17.20 -1.12 12.74
C GLY A 179 -16.34 -1.40 11.51
N GLY A 180 -15.03 -1.60 11.65
CA GLY A 180 -14.19 -2.12 10.57
C GLY A 180 -13.76 -1.12 9.50
N SER A 181 -14.12 0.17 9.63
CA SER A 181 -13.60 1.25 8.78
C SER A 181 -12.51 2.04 9.50
N TRP A 182 -11.36 2.22 8.86
CA TRP A 182 -10.33 3.15 9.32
C TRP A 182 -10.76 4.59 9.02
N VAL A 183 -10.82 5.43 10.06
CA VAL A 183 -10.94 6.89 9.91
C VAL A 183 -9.87 7.51 10.77
N VAL A 184 -8.95 8.23 10.15
CA VAL A 184 -7.95 9.07 10.84
C VAL A 184 -8.70 10.02 11.76
N ALA A 185 -8.40 9.96 13.05
CA ALA A 185 -9.01 10.81 14.07
C ALA A 185 -8.43 12.23 14.03
N SER A 186 -8.55 12.92 12.90
CA SER A 186 -8.52 14.39 12.85
C SER A 186 -9.37 14.86 11.67
N ALA A 187 -10.61 15.20 11.99
CA ALA A 187 -11.55 15.80 11.06
C ALA A 187 -11.15 17.26 10.81
N SER A 188 -10.67 17.55 9.61
CA SER A 188 -10.86 18.85 8.94
C SER A 188 -10.58 18.70 7.45
N TRP A 189 -11.44 17.97 6.74
CA TRP A 189 -11.46 17.91 5.27
C TRP A 189 -12.92 17.83 4.79
N ILE A 190 -13.62 18.96 4.93
CA ILE A 190 -14.67 19.45 4.02
C ILE A 190 -14.33 20.91 3.77
#